data_AF-A0A834F054-F1
#
_entry.id   AF-A0A834F054-F1
#
_cell.length_a   1.000
_cell.length_b   1.000
_cell.length_c   1.000
_cell.angle_alpha   90.00
_cell.angle_beta   90.00
_cell.angle_gamma   90.00
#
_symmetry.space_group_name_H-M   'P 1'
#
loop_
_entity.id
_entity.type
_entity.pdbx_description
1 polymer ?
#
loop_
_entity_poly.entity_id
_entity_poly.type
_entity_poly.pdbx_seq_one_letter_code
_entity_poly.pdbx_strand_id
1 'polypeptide(L)'
;MSLSEIQSLRVAAALEHFAHRLQTLEHSILLKISVEVDAAPAQERSSLIKLVKECKQMSQEISHLCLEVEQTQSFSSLQFFSEKILTKIELENRKWTLMRQQQQIQEKTQDIKRLKFQLKMLALKVSAKKTLSEEQNLKLQYEQIQEEALQTGSLQEEELEFVKKQLGEEERAHTESQTFLLHQNQEVQKELHMREEQTKQKLNEKKQQLYDVCRKKTLALDKLMEMRRQFREMEQLVTEDKKEQQRLQEEQERVTAATKLQAWWRGCTVRRGLGPFRKTEDSGKDKKKKKKGKKK
;
A
#
# COMPACT_ATOMS: atom_id res chain seq x y z
N MET A 1 -77.56 57.30 67.23
CA MET A 1 -77.17 58.65 67.71
C MET A 1 -78.41 59.30 68.33
N SER A 2 -78.40 59.64 69.62
CA SER A 2 -79.51 60.37 70.29
C SER A 2 -79.27 61.88 70.19
N LEU A 3 -80.25 62.64 69.73
CA LEU A 3 -80.14 64.08 69.60
C LEU A 3 -80.60 64.80 70.86
N SER A 4 -80.01 65.96 71.15
CA SER A 4 -80.59 66.86 72.16
C SER A 4 -81.95 67.39 71.69
N GLU A 5 -82.85 67.71 72.62
CA GLU A 5 -84.23 68.12 72.35
C GLU A 5 -84.32 69.30 71.34
N ILE A 6 -83.43 70.28 71.47
CA ILE A 6 -83.32 71.43 70.54
C ILE A 6 -82.87 70.98 69.14
N GLN A 7 -81.98 69.99 69.06
CA GLN A 7 -81.53 69.44 67.78
C GLN A 7 -82.64 68.59 67.14
N SER A 8 -83.38 67.81 67.93
CA SER A 8 -84.53 67.03 67.44
C SER A 8 -85.57 67.94 66.78
N LEU A 9 -85.99 69.01 67.45
CA LEU A 9 -86.95 69.99 66.91
C LEU A 9 -86.45 70.69 65.65
N ARG A 10 -85.16 71.05 65.58
CA ARG A 10 -84.58 71.65 64.37
C ARG A 10 -84.58 70.68 63.20
N VAL A 11 -84.30 69.40 63.43
CA VAL A 11 -84.29 68.42 62.35
C VAL A 11 -85.71 68.02 61.96
N ALA A 12 -86.66 67.91 62.90
CA ALA A 12 -88.08 67.75 62.59
C ALA A 12 -88.59 68.90 61.71
N ALA A 13 -88.32 70.15 62.08
CA ALA A 13 -88.68 71.31 61.26
C ALA A 13 -88.01 71.31 59.87
N ALA A 14 -86.76 70.84 59.77
CA ALA A 14 -86.09 70.70 58.48
C ALA A 14 -86.72 69.59 57.62
N LEU A 15 -87.06 68.45 58.22
CA LEU A 15 -87.70 67.32 57.55
C LEU A 15 -89.13 67.67 57.12
N GLU A 16 -89.91 68.35 57.95
CA GLU A 16 -91.22 68.89 57.56
C GLU A 16 -91.09 69.88 56.41
N HIS A 17 -90.11 70.78 56.45
CA HIS A 17 -89.83 71.69 55.35
C HIS A 17 -89.46 70.93 54.06
N PHE A 18 -88.71 69.83 54.15
CA PHE A 18 -88.43 68.97 53.00
C PHE A 18 -89.66 68.18 52.54
N ALA A 19 -90.51 67.70 53.44
CA ALA A 19 -91.78 67.05 53.12
C ALA A 19 -92.70 68.01 52.38
N HIS A 20 -92.83 69.24 52.84
CA HIS A 20 -93.60 70.29 52.18
C HIS A 20 -93.00 70.69 50.83
N ARG A 21 -91.67 70.81 50.72
CA ARG A 21 -91.02 71.04 49.41
C ARG A 21 -91.24 69.87 48.47
N LEU A 22 -91.21 68.62 48.95
CA LEU A 22 -91.47 67.44 48.13
C LEU A 22 -92.93 67.33 47.72
N GLN A 23 -93.88 67.67 48.58
CA GLN A 23 -95.29 67.78 48.23
C GLN A 23 -95.51 68.89 47.19
N THR A 24 -94.83 70.03 47.35
CA THR A 24 -94.87 71.13 46.37
C THR A 24 -94.26 70.69 45.03
N LEU A 25 -93.16 69.94 45.05
CA LEU A 25 -92.52 69.40 43.87
C LEU A 25 -93.40 68.33 43.21
N GLU A 26 -94.01 67.45 43.99
CA GLU A 26 -94.99 66.45 43.55
C GLU A 26 -96.17 67.13 42.85
N HIS A 27 -96.77 68.14 43.49
CA HIS A 27 -97.85 68.92 42.89
C HIS A 27 -97.40 69.67 41.65
N SER A 28 -96.19 70.23 41.64
CA SER A 28 -95.61 70.90 40.47
C SER A 28 -95.40 69.93 39.30
N ILE A 29 -94.91 68.72 39.56
CA ILE A 29 -94.72 67.67 38.55
C ILE A 29 -96.08 67.14 38.06
N LEU A 30 -97.05 66.95 38.96
CA LEU A 30 -98.43 66.57 38.60
C LEU A 30 -99.14 67.64 37.77
N LEU A 31 -98.94 68.92 38.09
CA LEU A 31 -99.41 70.03 37.26
C LEU A 31 -98.71 70.05 35.91
N LYS A 32 -97.41 69.78 35.85
CA LYS A 32 -96.67 69.71 34.58
C LYS A 32 -97.15 68.56 33.70
N ILE A 33 -97.45 67.40 34.30
CA ILE A 33 -98.12 66.27 33.65
C ILE A 33 -99.54 66.63 33.17
N SER A 34 -100.24 67.52 33.89
CA SER A 34 -101.63 67.93 33.60
C SER A 34 -101.75 69.14 32.65
N VAL A 35 -100.68 69.92 32.48
CA VAL A 35 -100.61 71.11 31.60
C VAL A 35 -99.97 70.76 30.25
N GLU A 36 -99.00 69.83 30.22
CA GLU A 36 -98.43 69.30 28.97
C GLU A 36 -99.24 68.08 28.47
N VAL A 37 -100.55 68.28 28.27
CA VAL A 37 -101.44 67.22 27.78
C VAL A 37 -101.12 66.82 26.33
N ASP A 38 -100.44 67.65 25.52
CA ASP A 38 -100.28 67.37 24.08
C ASP A 38 -98.86 67.51 23.44
N ALA A 39 -97.74 67.55 24.18
CA ALA A 39 -96.42 67.78 23.53
C ALA A 39 -95.16 67.02 24.01
N ALA A 40 -95.24 66.04 24.93
CA ALA A 40 -94.05 65.34 25.46
C ALA A 40 -93.99 63.83 25.11
N PRO A 41 -92.81 63.27 24.74
CA PRO A 41 -92.62 61.87 24.35
C PRO A 41 -92.94 60.86 25.48
N ALA A 42 -93.43 59.67 25.12
CA ALA A 42 -93.88 58.63 26.07
C ALA A 42 -92.80 58.21 27.10
N GLN A 43 -91.52 58.30 26.72
CA GLN A 43 -90.39 58.00 27.60
C GLN A 43 -90.23 59.05 28.72
N GLU A 44 -90.48 60.33 28.45
CA GLU A 44 -90.47 61.38 29.47
C GLU A 44 -91.66 61.25 30.41
N ARG A 45 -92.87 60.97 29.90
CA ARG A 45 -94.03 60.68 30.76
C ARG A 45 -93.79 59.49 31.68
N SER A 46 -93.18 58.41 31.20
CA SER A 46 -92.84 57.25 32.04
C SER A 46 -91.80 57.58 33.12
N SER A 47 -90.82 58.42 32.80
CA SER A 47 -89.80 58.89 33.74
C SER A 47 -90.37 59.85 34.78
N LEU A 48 -91.29 60.73 34.39
CA LEU A 48 -92.00 61.65 35.28
C LEU A 48 -92.97 60.90 36.22
N ILE A 49 -93.69 59.88 35.72
CA ILE A 49 -94.54 59.03 36.57
C ILE A 49 -93.69 58.24 37.57
N LYS A 50 -92.52 57.74 37.15
CA LYS A 50 -91.58 57.08 38.05
C LYS A 50 -91.06 58.06 39.11
N LEU A 51 -90.72 59.28 38.71
CA LEU A 51 -90.29 60.34 39.62
C LEU A 51 -91.38 60.77 40.61
N VAL A 52 -92.65 60.84 40.18
CA VAL A 52 -93.79 61.09 41.09
C VAL A 52 -93.96 59.97 42.11
N LYS A 53 -93.83 58.70 41.68
CA LYS A 53 -93.86 57.55 42.61
C LYS A 53 -92.69 57.61 43.60
N GLU A 54 -91.50 57.96 43.13
CA GLU A 54 -90.32 58.16 43.98
C GLU A 54 -90.49 59.35 44.94
N CYS A 55 -91.06 60.48 44.51
CA CYS A 55 -91.37 61.63 45.36
C CYS A 55 -92.42 61.28 46.42
N LYS A 56 -93.47 60.53 46.07
CA LYS A 56 -94.46 60.03 47.03
C LYS A 56 -93.83 59.11 48.06
N GLN A 57 -92.97 58.20 47.61
CA GLN A 57 -92.29 57.27 48.50
C GLN A 57 -91.30 58.00 49.43
N MET A 58 -90.54 58.96 48.91
CA MET A 58 -89.67 59.83 49.72
C MET A 58 -90.48 60.68 50.71
N SER A 59 -91.63 61.22 50.32
CA SER A 59 -92.52 61.98 51.20
C SER A 59 -93.06 61.13 52.35
N GLN A 60 -93.43 59.88 52.08
CA GLN A 60 -93.86 58.92 53.10
C GLN A 60 -92.71 58.53 54.04
N GLU A 61 -91.51 58.30 53.51
CA GLU A 61 -90.32 57.99 54.29
C GLU A 61 -89.89 59.17 55.17
N ILE A 62 -89.97 60.41 54.65
CA ILE A 62 -89.69 61.63 55.42
C ILE A 62 -90.75 61.84 56.51
N SER A 63 -92.02 61.57 56.22
CA SER A 63 -93.08 61.65 57.23
C SER A 63 -92.88 60.62 58.34
N HIS A 64 -92.45 59.40 58.00
CA HIS A 64 -92.07 58.36 58.96
C HIS A 64 -90.85 58.78 59.78
N LEU A 65 -89.85 59.42 59.16
CA LEU A 65 -88.68 59.98 59.84
C LEU A 65 -89.04 61.14 60.77
N CYS A 66 -89.97 62.04 60.38
CA CYS A 66 -90.49 63.09 61.27
C CYS A 66 -91.09 62.47 62.53
N LEU A 67 -91.93 61.44 62.38
CA LEU A 67 -92.53 60.71 63.50
C LEU A 67 -91.47 60.01 64.37
N GLU A 68 -90.46 59.39 63.77
CA GLU A 68 -89.37 58.73 64.49
C GLU A 68 -88.54 59.73 65.32
N VAL A 69 -88.27 60.91 64.76
CA VAL A 69 -87.49 61.98 65.41
C VAL A 69 -88.28 62.65 66.53
N GLU A 70 -89.57 62.90 66.34
CA GLU A 70 -90.47 63.44 67.36
C GLU A 70 -90.65 62.47 68.54
N GLN A 71 -90.79 61.17 68.27
CA GLN A 71 -91.09 60.18 69.31
C GLN A 71 -89.85 59.63 70.01
N THR A 72 -88.74 59.44 69.29
CA THR A 72 -87.57 58.72 69.80
C THR A 72 -86.29 59.57 69.88
N GLN A 73 -86.34 60.82 69.41
CA GLN A 73 -85.16 61.71 69.30
C GLN A 73 -83.96 61.04 68.60
N SER A 74 -84.23 60.13 67.66
CA SER A 74 -83.21 59.29 67.02
C SER A 74 -83.38 59.19 65.50
N PHE A 75 -82.29 58.83 64.80
CA PHE A 75 -82.20 58.75 63.33
C PHE A 75 -81.87 57.32 62.84
N SER A 76 -82.35 56.30 63.55
CA SER A 76 -81.92 54.92 63.33
C SER A 76 -82.28 54.39 61.94
N SER A 77 -83.47 54.72 61.42
CA SER A 77 -83.90 54.32 60.07
C SER A 77 -83.10 54.98 58.95
N LEU A 78 -82.72 56.26 59.11
CA LEU A 78 -81.90 56.97 58.13
C LEU A 78 -80.47 56.40 58.07
N GLN A 79 -79.91 56.06 59.24
CA GLN A 79 -78.59 55.46 59.34
C GLN A 79 -78.55 54.09 58.65
N PHE A 80 -79.54 53.24 58.91
CA PHE A 80 -79.70 51.94 58.24
C PHE A 80 -79.83 52.07 56.71
N PHE A 81 -80.59 53.05 56.24
CA PHE A 81 -80.72 53.33 54.81
C PHE A 81 -79.40 53.81 54.19
N SER A 82 -78.65 54.66 54.88
CA SER A 82 -77.34 55.14 54.42
C SER A 82 -76.29 54.02 54.33
N GLU A 83 -76.22 53.14 55.33
CA GLU A 83 -75.32 51.97 55.34
C GLU A 83 -75.69 50.96 54.24
N LYS A 84 -76.99 50.77 53.99
CA LYS A 84 -77.49 49.93 52.89
C LYS A 84 -77.13 50.48 51.50
N ILE A 85 -77.11 51.81 51.33
CA ILE A 85 -76.65 52.44 50.08
C ILE A 85 -75.14 52.29 49.92
N LEU A 86 -74.37 52.54 50.98
CA LEU A 86 -72.90 52.43 50.94
C LEU A 86 -72.45 51.01 50.58
N THR A 87 -73.01 50.01 51.26
CA THR A 87 -72.71 48.59 51.00
C THR A 87 -73.09 48.16 49.58
N LYS A 88 -74.17 48.72 49.02
CA LYS A 88 -74.56 48.47 47.63
C LYS A 88 -73.59 49.08 46.63
N ILE A 89 -73.13 50.31 46.86
CA ILE A 89 -72.10 50.97 46.04
C ILE A 89 -70.77 50.21 46.12
N GLU A 90 -70.37 49.76 47.31
CA GLU A 90 -69.17 48.93 47.49
C GLU A 90 -69.28 47.58 46.77
N LEU A 91 -70.43 46.91 46.84
CA LEU A 91 -70.71 45.68 46.11
C LEU A 91 -70.65 45.88 44.59
N GLU A 92 -71.21 46.98 44.08
CA GLU A 92 -71.14 47.31 42.65
C GLU A 92 -69.71 47.64 42.22
N ASN A 93 -68.96 48.42 42.99
CA ASN A 93 -67.54 48.70 42.74
C ASN A 93 -66.71 47.42 42.76
N ARG A 94 -66.96 46.52 43.72
CA ARG A 94 -66.32 45.20 43.81
C ARG A 94 -66.66 44.35 42.58
N LYS A 95 -67.91 44.34 42.14
CA LYS A 95 -68.38 43.62 40.96
C LYS A 95 -67.73 44.17 39.68
N TRP A 96 -67.62 45.49 39.55
CA TRP A 96 -66.94 46.14 38.41
C TRP A 96 -65.44 45.81 38.39
N THR A 97 -64.78 45.84 39.55
CA THR A 97 -63.37 45.48 39.69
C THR A 97 -63.11 44.02 39.33
N LEU A 98 -63.98 43.10 39.78
CA LEU A 98 -63.92 41.68 39.45
C LEU A 98 -64.12 41.43 37.95
N MET A 99 -65.09 42.10 37.31
CA MET A 99 -65.27 42.03 35.86
C MET A 99 -64.01 42.48 35.10
N ARG A 100 -63.39 43.59 35.52
CA ARG A 100 -62.16 44.08 34.91
C ARG A 100 -61.01 43.09 35.06
N GLN A 101 -60.85 42.50 36.25
CA GLN A 101 -59.85 41.46 36.50
C GLN A 101 -60.11 40.20 35.67
N GLN A 102 -61.37 39.76 35.56
CA GLN A 102 -61.77 38.61 34.75
C GLN A 102 -61.39 38.82 33.27
N GLN A 103 -61.66 40.01 32.74
CA GLN A 103 -61.33 40.36 31.37
C GLN A 103 -59.81 40.38 31.14
N GLN A 104 -59.05 40.95 32.08
CA GLN A 104 -57.60 40.98 32.02
C GLN A 104 -56.98 39.57 32.12
N ILE A 105 -57.57 38.68 32.92
CA ILE A 105 -57.19 37.25 32.98
C ILE A 105 -57.49 36.57 31.65
N GLN A 106 -58.65 36.82 31.04
CA GLN A 106 -58.99 36.24 29.73
C GLN A 106 -58.03 36.69 28.64
N GLU A 107 -57.71 37.98 28.57
CA GLU A 107 -56.71 38.52 27.63
C GLU A 107 -55.35 37.87 27.83
N LYS A 108 -54.84 37.85 29.07
CA LYS A 108 -53.55 37.18 29.39
C LYS A 108 -53.59 35.69 29.06
N THR A 109 -54.73 35.02 29.27
CA THR A 109 -54.89 33.60 28.93
C THR A 109 -54.82 33.37 27.41
N GLN A 110 -55.38 34.29 26.62
CA GLN A 110 -55.26 34.24 25.15
C GLN A 110 -53.82 34.50 24.70
N ASP A 111 -53.12 35.43 25.32
CA ASP A 111 -51.70 35.71 25.02
C ASP A 111 -50.80 34.53 25.35
N ILE A 112 -51.01 33.87 26.49
CA ILE A 112 -50.29 32.64 26.84
C ILE A 112 -50.53 31.55 25.78
N LYS A 113 -51.76 31.40 25.28
CA LYS A 113 -52.06 30.43 24.21
C LYS A 113 -51.33 30.79 22.91
N ARG A 114 -51.32 32.06 22.51
CA ARG A 114 -50.59 32.55 21.33
C ARG A 114 -49.08 32.30 21.46
N LEU A 115 -48.49 32.65 22.60
CA LEU A 115 -47.07 32.45 22.87
C LEU A 115 -46.69 30.96 22.89
N LYS A 116 -47.52 30.10 23.50
CA LYS A 116 -47.31 28.63 23.46
C LYS A 116 -47.32 28.09 22.04
N PHE A 117 -48.23 28.57 21.19
CA PHE A 117 -48.27 28.16 19.78
C PHE A 117 -47.03 28.62 19.02
N GLN A 118 -46.60 29.88 19.22
CA GLN A 118 -45.37 30.41 18.61
C GLN A 118 -44.12 29.61 19.04
N LEU A 119 -44.00 29.28 20.33
CA LEU A 119 -42.91 28.44 20.84
C LEU A 119 -42.89 27.05 20.18
N LYS A 120 -44.05 26.41 20.03
CA LYS A 120 -44.15 25.11 19.36
C LYS A 120 -43.73 25.19 17.89
N MET A 121 -44.15 26.24 17.18
CA MET A 121 -43.76 26.48 15.79
C MET A 121 -42.26 26.74 15.64
N LEU A 122 -41.66 27.51 16.55
CA LEU A 122 -40.22 27.76 16.56
C LEU A 122 -39.43 26.48 16.84
N ALA A 123 -39.88 25.66 17.81
CA ALA A 123 -39.25 24.38 18.11
C ALA A 123 -39.23 23.45 16.88
N LEU A 124 -40.34 23.36 16.15
CA LEU A 124 -40.43 22.58 14.90
C LEU A 124 -39.51 23.14 13.79
N LYS A 125 -39.40 24.46 13.66
CA LYS A 125 -38.49 25.09 12.69
C LYS A 125 -37.03 24.81 13.03
N VAL A 126 -36.67 24.84 14.32
CA VAL A 126 -35.31 24.53 14.78
C VAL A 126 -34.98 23.07 14.54
N SER A 127 -35.89 22.15 14.85
CA SER A 127 -35.67 20.71 14.57
C SER A 127 -35.53 20.44 13.08
N ALA A 128 -36.38 21.04 12.23
CA ALA A 128 -36.29 20.88 10.78
C ALA A 128 -34.99 21.47 10.18
N LYS A 129 -34.53 22.61 10.70
CA LYS A 129 -33.22 23.16 10.31
C LYS A 129 -32.07 22.25 10.72
N LYS A 130 -32.16 21.65 11.90
CA LYS A 130 -31.15 20.70 12.40
C LYS A 130 -31.06 19.48 11.49
N THR A 131 -32.18 18.85 11.16
CA THR A 131 -32.21 17.68 10.27
C THR A 131 -31.69 18.02 8.87
N LEU A 132 -32.06 19.18 8.32
CA LEU A 132 -31.54 19.62 7.01
C LEU A 132 -30.02 19.84 7.05
N SER A 133 -29.50 20.42 8.12
CA SER A 133 -28.05 20.60 8.30
C SER A 133 -27.31 19.27 8.45
N GLU A 134 -27.90 18.29 9.16
CA GLU A 134 -27.35 16.95 9.29
C GLU A 134 -27.30 16.23 7.93
N GLU A 135 -28.37 16.33 7.14
CA GLU A 135 -28.44 15.77 5.79
C GLU A 135 -27.41 16.39 4.84
N GLN A 136 -27.22 17.72 4.90
CA GLN A 136 -26.18 18.42 4.13
C GLN A 136 -24.77 17.97 4.54
N ASN A 137 -24.51 17.81 5.83
CA ASN A 137 -23.22 17.32 6.32
C ASN A 137 -22.93 15.89 5.85
N LEU A 138 -23.93 15.00 5.90
CA LEU A 138 -23.79 13.63 5.39
C LEU A 138 -23.50 13.61 3.89
N LYS A 139 -24.14 14.48 3.12
CA LYS A 139 -23.90 14.60 1.68
C LYS A 139 -22.47 15.07 1.39
N LEU A 140 -21.98 16.08 2.10
CA LEU A 140 -20.59 16.55 1.97
C LEU A 140 -19.58 15.47 2.35
N GLN A 141 -19.82 14.71 3.41
CA GLN A 141 -18.97 13.57 3.79
C GLN A 141 -18.94 12.49 2.70
N TYR A 142 -20.09 12.19 2.11
CA TYR A 142 -20.17 11.22 1.02
C TYR A 142 -19.38 11.69 -0.22
N GLU A 143 -19.54 12.97 -0.61
CA GLU A 143 -18.79 13.57 -1.72
C GLU A 143 -17.27 13.54 -1.45
N GLN A 144 -16.84 13.86 -0.23
CA GLN A 144 -15.42 13.76 0.17
C GLN A 144 -14.87 12.34 0.07
N ILE A 145 -15.58 11.35 0.63
CA ILE A 145 -15.17 9.94 0.56
C ILE A 145 -15.08 9.48 -0.90
N GLN A 146 -16.01 9.92 -1.75
CA GLN A 146 -16.01 9.58 -3.17
C GLN A 146 -14.81 10.21 -3.91
N GLU A 147 -14.49 11.48 -3.64
CA GLU A 147 -13.30 12.13 -4.21
C GLU A 147 -12.00 11.47 -3.74
N GLU A 148 -11.88 11.17 -2.44
CA GLU A 148 -10.72 10.48 -1.88
C GLU A 148 -10.55 9.08 -2.50
N ALA A 149 -11.65 8.34 -2.69
CA ALA A 149 -11.63 7.03 -3.34
C ALA A 149 -11.19 7.12 -4.81
N LEU A 150 -11.65 8.14 -5.55
CA LEU A 150 -11.23 8.37 -6.94
C LEU A 150 -9.74 8.74 -7.03
N GLN A 151 -9.26 9.63 -6.16
CA GLN A 151 -7.86 10.03 -6.11
C GLN A 151 -6.94 8.87 -5.73
N THR A 152 -7.35 8.08 -4.73
CA THR A 152 -6.60 6.88 -4.32
C THR A 152 -6.58 5.86 -5.45
N GLY A 153 -7.72 5.67 -6.13
CA GLY A 153 -7.82 4.79 -7.30
C GLY A 153 -6.92 5.22 -8.45
N SER A 154 -6.88 6.51 -8.79
CA SER A 154 -6.00 7.03 -9.85
C SER A 154 -4.53 6.87 -9.51
N LEU A 155 -4.13 7.14 -8.26
CA LEU A 155 -2.74 6.94 -7.81
C LEU A 155 -2.34 5.46 -7.89
N GLN A 156 -3.22 4.56 -7.47
CA GLN A 156 -2.96 3.11 -7.57
C GLN A 156 -2.86 2.65 -9.03
N GLU A 157 -3.64 3.23 -9.94
CA GLU A 157 -3.58 2.92 -11.37
C GLU A 157 -2.26 3.43 -12.00
N GLU A 158 -1.80 4.62 -11.63
CA GLU A 158 -0.49 5.16 -12.02
C GLU A 158 0.67 4.29 -11.49
N GLU A 159 0.63 3.87 -10.22
CA GLU A 159 1.60 2.95 -9.63
C GLU A 159 1.61 1.60 -10.36
N LEU A 160 0.43 1.07 -10.69
CA LEU A 160 0.30 -0.19 -11.43
C LEU A 160 0.90 -0.07 -12.84
N GLU A 161 0.64 1.03 -13.55
CA GLU A 161 1.19 1.28 -14.88
C GLU A 161 2.71 1.44 -14.83
N PHE A 162 3.23 2.15 -13.82
CA PHE A 162 4.67 2.30 -13.59
C PHE A 162 5.34 0.94 -13.35
N VAL A 163 4.80 0.11 -12.45
CA VAL A 163 5.32 -1.22 -12.17
C VAL A 163 5.26 -2.12 -13.40
N LYS A 164 4.17 -2.08 -14.18
CA LYS A 164 4.06 -2.82 -15.45
C LYS A 164 5.13 -2.41 -16.45
N LYS A 165 5.41 -1.10 -16.55
CA LYS A 165 6.47 -0.59 -17.43
C LYS A 165 7.86 -1.09 -16.99
N GLN A 166 8.16 -1.03 -15.70
CA GLN A 166 9.41 -1.56 -15.14
C GLN A 166 9.55 -3.06 -15.39
N LEU A 167 8.47 -3.82 -15.18
CA LEU A 167 8.47 -5.26 -15.46
C LEU A 167 8.76 -5.55 -16.94
N GLY A 168 8.14 -4.82 -17.87
CA GLY A 168 8.41 -4.99 -19.29
C GLY A 168 9.80 -4.53 -19.74
N GLU A 169 10.43 -3.59 -19.03
CA GLU A 169 11.84 -3.24 -19.21
C GLU A 169 12.77 -4.36 -18.71
N GLU A 170 12.49 -4.91 -17.53
CA GLU A 170 13.26 -6.01 -16.93
C GLU A 170 13.15 -7.30 -17.78
N GLU A 171 11.96 -7.64 -18.27
CA GLU A 171 11.76 -8.80 -19.16
C GLU A 171 12.56 -8.66 -20.47
N ARG A 172 12.60 -7.45 -21.05
CA ARG A 172 13.42 -7.17 -22.23
C ARG A 172 14.92 -7.28 -21.92
N ALA A 173 15.38 -6.64 -20.86
CA ALA A 173 16.78 -6.74 -20.44
C ALA A 173 17.20 -8.19 -20.13
N HIS A 174 16.30 -8.98 -19.54
CA HIS A 174 16.53 -10.39 -19.25
C HIS A 174 16.66 -11.22 -20.53
N THR A 175 15.74 -11.04 -21.49
CA THR A 175 15.80 -11.76 -22.77
C THR A 175 17.02 -11.37 -23.60
N GLU A 176 17.40 -10.10 -23.63
CA GLU A 176 18.65 -9.63 -24.24
C GLU A 176 19.88 -10.24 -23.58
N SER A 177 19.92 -10.26 -22.23
CA SER A 177 21.02 -10.88 -21.49
C SER A 177 21.12 -12.39 -21.75
N GLN A 178 19.99 -13.09 -21.79
CA GLN A 178 19.94 -14.52 -22.06
C GLN A 178 20.42 -14.84 -23.48
N THR A 179 19.95 -14.09 -24.48
CA THR A 179 20.37 -14.27 -25.88
C THR A 179 21.85 -13.96 -26.07
N PHE A 180 22.36 -12.91 -25.43
CA PHE A 180 23.79 -12.58 -25.42
C PHE A 180 24.64 -13.70 -24.82
N LEU A 181 24.27 -14.20 -23.63
CA LEU A 181 24.99 -15.28 -22.97
C LEU A 181 24.96 -16.57 -23.80
N LEU A 182 23.84 -16.89 -24.41
CA LEU A 182 23.70 -18.06 -25.28
C LEU A 182 24.61 -17.94 -26.51
N HIS A 183 24.64 -16.77 -27.15
CA HIS A 183 25.54 -16.50 -28.27
C HIS A 183 27.02 -16.62 -27.85
N GLN A 184 27.42 -16.00 -26.72
CA GLN A 184 28.79 -16.12 -26.21
C GLN A 184 29.17 -17.57 -25.91
N ASN A 185 28.27 -18.34 -25.29
CA ASN A 185 28.53 -19.75 -24.99
C ASN A 185 28.74 -20.55 -26.28
N GLN A 186 27.91 -20.32 -27.31
CA GLN A 186 28.08 -20.96 -28.62
C GLN A 186 29.41 -20.60 -29.28
N GLU A 187 29.83 -19.33 -29.26
CA GLU A 187 31.11 -18.90 -29.82
C GLU A 187 32.29 -19.56 -29.09
N VAL A 188 32.27 -19.56 -27.76
CA VAL A 188 33.30 -20.22 -26.95
C VAL A 188 33.34 -21.73 -27.22
N GLN A 189 32.19 -22.39 -27.36
CA GLN A 189 32.12 -23.81 -27.72
C GLN A 189 32.71 -24.08 -29.10
N LYS A 190 32.43 -23.24 -30.11
CA LYS A 190 33.03 -23.36 -31.45
C LYS A 190 34.55 -23.20 -31.37
N GLU A 191 35.04 -22.19 -30.67
CA GLU A 191 36.47 -21.99 -30.50
C GLU A 191 37.14 -23.16 -29.76
N LEU A 192 36.50 -23.68 -28.72
CA LEU A 192 36.97 -24.84 -27.96
C LEU A 192 37.11 -26.04 -28.89
N HIS A 193 36.06 -26.38 -29.64
CA HIS A 193 36.07 -27.48 -30.59
C HIS A 193 37.17 -27.31 -31.66
N MET A 194 37.35 -26.10 -32.19
CA MET A 194 38.42 -25.82 -33.15
C MET A 194 39.82 -26.04 -32.53
N ARG A 195 40.04 -25.60 -31.29
CA ARG A 195 41.32 -25.81 -30.58
C ARG A 195 41.54 -27.29 -30.26
N GLU A 196 40.50 -28.02 -29.86
CA GLU A 196 40.56 -29.46 -29.61
C GLU A 196 40.94 -30.24 -30.88
N GLU A 197 40.32 -29.93 -32.02
CA GLU A 197 40.64 -30.59 -33.28
C GLU A 197 42.08 -30.27 -33.74
N GLN A 198 42.51 -29.00 -33.64
CA GLN A 198 43.89 -28.61 -33.96
C GLN A 198 44.93 -29.29 -33.06
N THR A 199 44.65 -29.40 -31.76
CA THR A 199 45.57 -30.06 -30.83
C THR A 199 45.62 -31.57 -31.08
N LYS A 200 44.50 -32.21 -31.41
CA LYS A 200 44.44 -33.61 -31.82
C LYS A 200 45.23 -33.87 -33.10
N GLN A 201 45.13 -33.00 -34.10
CA GLN A 201 45.91 -33.10 -35.34
C GLN A 201 47.41 -33.00 -35.06
N LYS A 202 47.85 -31.97 -34.33
CA LYS A 202 49.26 -31.81 -33.92
C LYS A 202 49.76 -33.00 -33.12
N LEU A 203 48.94 -33.56 -32.22
CA LEU A 203 49.29 -34.76 -31.45
C LEU A 203 49.50 -35.97 -32.37
N ASN A 204 48.64 -36.17 -33.36
CA ASN A 204 48.77 -37.26 -34.33
C ASN A 204 50.02 -37.09 -35.20
N GLU A 205 50.30 -35.88 -35.70
CA GLU A 205 51.53 -35.58 -36.43
C GLU A 205 52.78 -35.88 -35.61
N LYS A 206 52.79 -35.48 -34.33
CA LYS A 206 53.91 -35.74 -33.42
C LYS A 206 54.08 -37.23 -33.13
N LYS A 207 52.98 -37.98 -32.94
CA LYS A 207 53.01 -39.43 -32.81
C LYS A 207 53.61 -40.08 -34.07
N GLN A 208 53.19 -39.65 -35.26
CA GLN A 208 53.72 -40.17 -36.52
C GLN A 208 55.22 -39.87 -36.68
N GLN A 209 55.65 -38.64 -36.37
CA GLN A 209 57.07 -38.26 -36.36
C GLN A 209 57.88 -39.15 -35.41
N LEU A 210 57.36 -39.43 -34.21
CA LEU A 210 58.00 -40.33 -33.25
C LEU A 210 58.11 -41.76 -33.79
N TYR A 211 57.04 -42.28 -34.40
CA TYR A 211 57.07 -43.61 -35.03
C TYR A 211 58.12 -43.69 -36.14
N ASP A 212 58.19 -42.68 -37.01
CA ASP A 212 59.17 -42.65 -38.10
C ASP A 212 60.61 -42.59 -37.58
N VAL A 213 60.88 -41.79 -36.54
CA VAL A 213 62.19 -41.73 -35.89
C VAL A 213 62.55 -43.06 -35.25
N CYS A 214 61.62 -43.68 -34.51
CA CYS A 214 61.83 -44.99 -33.90
C CYS A 214 62.12 -46.06 -34.96
N ARG A 215 61.33 -46.09 -36.05
CA ARG A 215 61.54 -47.01 -37.18
C ARG A 215 62.92 -46.80 -37.81
N LYS A 216 63.33 -45.57 -38.10
CA LYS A 216 64.66 -45.25 -38.65
C LYS A 216 65.77 -45.71 -37.71
N LYS A 217 65.62 -45.48 -36.40
CA LYS A 217 66.56 -45.92 -35.38
C LYS A 217 66.70 -47.44 -35.36
N THR A 218 65.59 -48.18 -35.37
CA THR A 218 65.59 -49.65 -35.42
C THR A 218 66.30 -50.16 -36.67
N LEU A 219 65.95 -49.65 -37.85
CA LEU A 219 66.60 -50.05 -39.10
C LEU A 219 68.11 -49.76 -39.11
N ALA A 220 68.53 -48.62 -38.56
CA ALA A 220 69.95 -48.27 -38.45
C ALA A 220 70.67 -49.22 -37.49
N LEU A 221 70.05 -49.58 -36.36
CA LEU A 221 70.60 -50.56 -35.42
C LEU A 221 70.73 -51.95 -36.07
N ASP A 222 69.71 -52.41 -36.78
CA ASP A 222 69.74 -53.70 -37.50
C ASP A 222 70.87 -53.71 -38.52
N LYS A 223 71.02 -52.63 -39.30
CA LYS A 223 72.12 -52.52 -40.27
C LYS A 223 73.50 -52.52 -39.60
N LEU A 224 73.66 -51.84 -38.46
CA LEU A 224 74.90 -51.85 -37.70
C LEU A 224 75.22 -53.25 -37.13
N MET A 225 74.21 -53.96 -36.63
CA MET A 225 74.37 -55.33 -36.14
C MET A 225 74.81 -56.28 -37.26
N GLU A 226 74.21 -56.14 -38.45
CA GLU A 226 74.55 -56.92 -39.62
C GLU A 226 75.99 -56.63 -40.10
N MET A 227 76.38 -55.36 -40.20
CA MET A 227 77.77 -55.00 -40.53
C MET A 227 78.76 -55.57 -39.51
N ARG A 228 78.44 -55.50 -38.20
CA ARG A 228 79.26 -56.10 -37.15
C ARG A 228 79.39 -57.62 -37.31
N ARG A 229 78.32 -58.30 -37.72
CA ARG A 229 78.36 -59.75 -38.03
C ARG A 229 79.31 -60.03 -39.19
N GLN A 230 79.18 -59.29 -40.30
CA GLN A 230 80.05 -59.42 -41.46
C GLN A 230 81.52 -59.16 -41.12
N PHE A 231 81.83 -58.13 -40.32
CA PHE A 231 83.20 -57.88 -39.87
C PHE A 231 83.79 -59.07 -39.10
N ARG A 232 83.02 -59.67 -38.17
CA ARG A 232 83.48 -60.86 -37.43
C ARG A 232 83.73 -62.06 -38.34
N GLU A 233 82.88 -62.28 -39.34
CA GLU A 233 83.07 -63.37 -40.32
C GLU A 233 84.33 -63.13 -41.17
N MET A 234 84.55 -61.90 -41.63
CA MET A 234 85.77 -61.55 -42.37
C MET A 234 87.03 -61.67 -41.50
N GLU A 235 86.98 -61.23 -40.24
CA GLU A 235 88.07 -61.41 -39.29
C GLU A 235 88.40 -62.90 -39.09
N GLN A 236 87.37 -63.75 -38.95
CA GLN A 236 87.55 -65.20 -38.86
C GLN A 236 88.24 -65.75 -40.10
N LEU A 237 87.75 -65.43 -41.30
CA LEU A 237 88.37 -65.87 -42.56
C LEU A 237 89.83 -65.41 -42.69
N VAL A 238 90.15 -64.17 -42.30
CA VAL A 238 91.53 -63.67 -42.31
C VAL A 238 92.40 -64.43 -41.31
N THR A 239 91.88 -64.76 -40.13
CA THR A 239 92.63 -65.57 -39.16
C THR A 239 92.84 -67.01 -39.63
N GLU A 240 91.86 -67.59 -40.34
CA GLU A 240 91.95 -68.92 -40.92
C GLU A 240 92.95 -68.98 -42.07
N ASP A 241 92.89 -68.01 -43.00
CA ASP A 241 93.86 -67.88 -44.10
C ASP A 241 95.29 -67.69 -43.58
N LYS A 242 95.49 -66.84 -42.55
CA LYS A 242 96.81 -66.71 -41.89
C LYS A 242 97.30 -68.02 -41.30
N LYS A 243 96.44 -68.78 -40.62
CA LYS A 243 96.78 -70.10 -40.08
C LYS A 243 97.11 -71.09 -41.18
N GLU A 244 96.38 -71.07 -42.29
CA GLU A 244 96.65 -71.93 -43.44
C GLU A 244 97.97 -71.58 -44.13
N GLN A 245 98.25 -70.30 -44.36
CA GLN A 245 99.54 -69.84 -44.87
C GLN A 245 100.70 -70.24 -43.96
N GLN A 246 100.55 -70.14 -42.65
CA GLN A 246 101.55 -70.63 -41.69
C GLN A 246 101.75 -72.15 -41.81
N ARG A 247 100.67 -72.95 -41.89
CA ARG A 247 100.77 -74.40 -42.11
C ARG A 247 101.48 -74.73 -43.41
N LEU A 248 101.19 -74.02 -44.50
CA LEU A 248 101.85 -74.21 -45.80
C LEU A 248 103.33 -73.83 -45.74
N GLN A 249 103.69 -72.75 -45.03
CA GLN A 249 105.08 -72.36 -44.80
C GLN A 249 105.84 -73.42 -44.00
N GLU A 250 105.27 -73.90 -42.89
CA GLU A 250 105.86 -74.98 -42.09
C GLU A 250 106.06 -76.26 -42.90
N GLU A 251 105.06 -76.65 -43.71
CA GLU A 251 105.17 -77.81 -44.58
C GLU A 251 106.25 -77.61 -45.66
N GLN A 252 106.32 -76.43 -46.27
CA GLN A 252 107.36 -76.11 -47.24
C GLN A 252 108.75 -76.11 -46.61
N GLU A 253 108.89 -75.62 -45.38
CA GLU A 253 110.13 -75.69 -44.60
C GLU A 253 110.52 -77.14 -44.29
N ARG A 254 109.56 -77.99 -43.91
CA ARG A 254 109.76 -79.43 -43.69
C ARG A 254 110.21 -80.14 -44.97
N VAL A 255 109.55 -79.90 -46.10
CA VAL A 255 109.92 -80.44 -47.41
C VAL A 255 111.31 -79.97 -47.81
N THR A 256 111.63 -78.70 -47.57
CA THR A 256 112.96 -78.13 -47.86
C THR A 256 114.04 -78.76 -46.96
N ALA A 257 113.77 -78.96 -45.67
CA ALA A 257 114.67 -79.62 -44.73
C ALA A 257 114.88 -81.10 -45.09
N ALA A 258 113.81 -81.84 -45.40
CA ALA A 258 113.87 -83.21 -45.88
C ALA A 258 114.69 -83.32 -47.18
N THR A 259 114.50 -82.38 -48.11
CA THR A 259 115.29 -82.31 -49.36
C THR A 259 116.76 -82.06 -49.09
N LYS A 260 117.10 -81.16 -48.15
CA LYS A 260 118.49 -80.90 -47.72
C LYS A 260 119.11 -82.13 -47.06
N LEU A 261 118.37 -82.83 -46.19
CA LEU A 261 118.80 -84.08 -45.56
C LEU A 261 119.03 -85.18 -46.60
N GLN A 262 118.10 -85.35 -47.55
CA GLN A 262 118.23 -86.30 -48.65
C GLN A 262 119.46 -85.99 -49.51
N ALA A 263 119.68 -84.72 -49.86
CA ALA A 263 120.85 -84.27 -50.62
C ALA A 263 122.15 -84.51 -49.84
N TRP A 264 122.17 -84.22 -48.54
CA TRP A 264 123.32 -84.47 -47.67
C TRP A 264 123.62 -85.97 -47.56
N TRP A 265 122.61 -86.81 -47.34
CA TRP A 265 122.75 -88.26 -47.30
C TRP A 265 123.27 -88.82 -48.63
N ARG A 266 122.69 -88.41 -49.77
CA ARG A 266 123.19 -88.77 -51.11
C ARG A 266 124.64 -88.32 -51.33
N GLY A 267 125.02 -87.16 -50.83
CA GLY A 267 126.40 -86.70 -50.86
C GLY A 267 127.33 -87.55 -49.98
N CYS A 268 126.87 -87.95 -48.80
CA CYS A 268 127.61 -88.82 -47.88
C CYS A 268 127.76 -90.26 -48.40
N THR A 269 126.72 -90.86 -49.00
CA THR A 269 126.80 -92.20 -49.61
C THR A 269 127.81 -92.22 -50.75
N VAL A 270 127.85 -91.18 -51.58
CA VAL A 270 128.88 -91.00 -52.62
C VAL A 270 130.28 -90.83 -52.02
N ARG A 271 130.45 -89.96 -51.01
CA ARG A 271 131.77 -89.72 -50.38
C ARG A 271 132.32 -90.92 -49.60
N ARG A 272 131.45 -91.70 -48.95
CA ARG A 272 131.82 -92.89 -48.18
C ARG A 272 131.82 -94.19 -49.01
N GLY A 273 131.47 -94.13 -50.29
CA GLY A 273 131.41 -95.31 -51.17
C GLY A 273 130.36 -96.34 -50.77
N LEU A 274 129.30 -95.91 -50.08
CA LEU A 274 128.20 -96.75 -49.60
C LEU A 274 127.02 -96.61 -50.55
N GLY A 275 127.05 -97.36 -51.64
CA GLY A 275 126.00 -97.38 -52.67
C GLY A 275 126.52 -98.02 -53.97
N PRO A 276 125.65 -98.21 -54.99
CA PRO A 276 126.02 -98.86 -56.25
C PRO A 276 127.11 -98.10 -57.06
N PHE A 277 127.49 -96.89 -56.63
CA PHE A 277 128.65 -96.13 -57.13
C PHE A 277 129.95 -96.46 -56.36
N ARG A 278 130.14 -97.70 -55.90
CA ARG A 278 131.46 -98.16 -55.47
C ARG A 278 132.39 -98.11 -56.68
N LYS A 279 133.46 -97.31 -56.58
CA LYS A 279 134.55 -97.32 -57.54
C LYS A 279 135.26 -98.68 -57.43
N THR A 280 134.90 -99.62 -58.29
CA THR A 280 135.81 -100.69 -58.69
C THR A 280 136.83 -100.07 -59.64
N GLU A 281 138.08 -100.03 -59.19
CA GLU A 281 139.24 -99.80 -60.04
C GLU A 281 139.27 -100.90 -61.12
N ASP A 282 139.10 -100.57 -62.40
CA ASP A 282 140.24 -100.53 -63.33
C ASP A 282 139.85 -100.21 -64.79
N SER A 283 140.75 -99.45 -65.43
CA SER A 283 141.05 -99.38 -66.87
C SER A 283 140.05 -98.80 -67.90
N GLY A 284 140.55 -97.85 -68.72
CA GLY A 284 140.34 -97.96 -70.18
C GLY A 284 139.67 -96.82 -70.96
N LYS A 285 140.44 -95.75 -71.22
CA LYS A 285 140.58 -95.03 -72.52
C LYS A 285 139.36 -94.49 -73.30
N ASP A 286 139.31 -93.15 -73.32
CA ASP A 286 139.45 -92.27 -74.51
C ASP A 286 138.28 -92.07 -75.50
N LYS A 287 137.71 -90.84 -75.54
CA LYS A 287 137.57 -90.00 -76.77
C LYS A 287 136.90 -88.62 -76.53
N LYS A 288 137.75 -87.60 -76.37
CA LYS A 288 137.90 -86.38 -77.19
C LYS A 288 136.68 -85.70 -77.87
N LYS A 289 136.45 -84.43 -77.44
CA LYS A 289 136.09 -83.18 -78.19
C LYS A 289 134.74 -83.07 -78.96
N LYS A 290 133.90 -82.09 -78.59
CA LYS A 290 133.80 -80.72 -79.20
C LYS A 290 132.61 -79.89 -78.66
N LYS A 291 132.93 -78.71 -78.11
CA LYS A 291 132.56 -77.35 -78.58
C LYS A 291 131.06 -76.93 -78.71
N LYS A 292 130.75 -75.85 -77.95
CA LYS A 292 130.10 -74.55 -78.35
C LYS A 292 128.58 -74.31 -78.21
N GLY A 293 128.25 -73.14 -77.63
CA GLY A 293 127.02 -72.33 -77.77
C GLY A 293 126.04 -72.50 -76.59
N LYS A 294 125.70 -71.54 -75.71
CA LYS A 294 125.39 -70.10 -75.73
C LYS A 294 124.08 -69.73 -76.47
N LYS A 295 123.10 -69.25 -75.66
CA LYS A 295 121.86 -68.50 -75.93
C LYS A 295 120.68 -69.25 -76.58
N LYS A 296 119.55 -69.35 -75.87
CA LYS A 296 118.51 -68.31 -75.80
C LYS A 296 117.73 -68.46 -74.50
#